data_AF-A9B9F4-F1
#
_entry.id   AF-A9B9F4-F1
#
_cell.length_a   1.000
_cell.length_b   1.000
_cell.length_c   1.000
_cell.angle_alpha   90.00
_cell.angle_beta   90.00
_cell.angle_gamma   90.00
#
_symmetry.space_group_name_H-M   'P 1'
#
loop_
_entity.id
_entity.type
_entity.pdbx_description
1 polymer ?
#
loop_
_entity_poly.entity_id
_entity_poly.type
_entity_poly.pdbx_seq_one_letter_code
_entity_poly.pdbx_strand_id
1 'polypeptide(L)'
;MTNPNSQKSKGLGAAARVTALASSVMDLHVRIALQEMDREKRRLISGGIFLATGGILMLFALLACEILLYLWMQNQLNLGVEGTLIILSLINITLAGACLRLGGYLAKGPYLPETLEGITKTTKAVLGKS
;
A
#
# COMPACT_ATOMS: atom_id res chain seq x y z
N MET A 1 -68.22 -16.51 24.44
CA MET A 1 -67.22 -15.52 24.91
C MET A 1 -65.89 -15.81 24.22
N THR A 2 -65.63 -15.15 23.09
CA THR A 2 -64.37 -15.29 22.34
C THR A 2 -63.33 -14.34 22.95
N ASN A 3 -62.31 -14.90 23.59
CA ASN A 3 -61.25 -14.18 24.27
C ASN A 3 -60.30 -13.51 23.25
N PRO A 4 -60.17 -12.18 23.20
CA PRO A 4 -59.36 -11.48 22.18
C PRO A 4 -57.84 -11.52 22.43
N ASN A 5 -57.36 -12.21 23.48
CA ASN A 5 -55.95 -12.18 23.89
C ASN A 5 -55.00 -13.16 23.15
N SER A 6 -55.49 -13.99 22.23
CA SER A 6 -54.64 -15.00 21.54
C SER A 6 -53.93 -14.48 20.29
N GLN A 7 -54.26 -13.28 19.82
CA GLN A 7 -53.72 -12.72 18.57
C GLN A 7 -52.47 -11.84 18.79
N LYS A 8 -52.27 -11.32 20.01
CA LYS A 8 -51.17 -10.40 20.36
C LYS A 8 -49.82 -11.10 20.58
N SER A 9 -49.80 -12.39 20.93
CA SER A 9 -48.56 -13.13 21.20
C SER A 9 -47.84 -13.66 19.94
N LYS A 10 -48.56 -13.86 18.83
CA LYS A 10 -47.98 -14.36 17.57
C LYS A 10 -47.17 -13.30 16.81
N GLY A 11 -47.57 -12.03 16.88
CA GLY A 11 -46.85 -10.92 16.21
C GLY A 11 -45.52 -10.56 16.87
N LEU A 12 -45.44 -10.63 18.21
CA LEU A 12 -44.21 -10.38 18.96
C LEU A 12 -43.11 -11.40 18.63
N GLY A 13 -43.49 -12.67 18.47
CA GLY A 13 -42.55 -13.75 18.13
C GLY A 13 -42.00 -13.65 16.70
N ALA A 14 -42.80 -13.18 15.74
CA ALA A 14 -42.34 -12.96 14.37
C ALA A 14 -41.37 -11.76 14.28
N ALA A 15 -41.69 -10.65 14.94
CA ALA A 15 -40.79 -9.50 15.03
C ALA A 15 -39.48 -9.86 15.75
N ALA A 16 -39.54 -10.61 16.86
CA ALA A 16 -38.35 -11.06 17.58
C ALA A 16 -37.45 -11.98 16.72
N ARG A 17 -38.04 -12.86 15.89
CA ARG A 17 -37.28 -13.68 14.93
C ARG A 17 -36.64 -12.86 13.82
N VAL A 18 -37.35 -11.85 13.29
CA VAL A 18 -36.79 -10.94 12.27
C VAL A 18 -35.66 -10.10 12.86
N THR A 19 -35.78 -9.60 14.09
CA THR A 19 -34.70 -8.88 14.77
C THR A 19 -33.51 -9.78 15.07
N ALA A 20 -33.73 -11.05 15.46
CA ALA A 20 -32.67 -12.02 15.64
C ALA A 20 -31.96 -12.39 14.33
N LEU A 21 -32.70 -12.50 13.23
CA LEU A 21 -32.13 -12.71 11.89
C LEU A 21 -31.35 -11.48 11.42
N ALA A 22 -31.86 -10.27 11.65
CA ALA A 22 -31.17 -9.03 11.33
C ALA A 22 -29.85 -8.89 12.13
N SER A 23 -29.85 -9.25 13.42
CA SER A 23 -28.62 -9.26 14.23
C SER A 23 -27.65 -10.36 13.77
N SER A 24 -28.16 -11.53 13.33
CA SER A 24 -27.34 -12.62 12.80
C SER A 24 -26.68 -12.27 11.47
N VAL A 25 -27.36 -11.56 10.58
CA VAL A 25 -26.80 -11.07 9.31
C VAL A 25 -25.75 -9.99 9.56
N MET A 26 -25.99 -9.09 10.52
CA MET A 26 -25.01 -8.08 10.92
C MET A 26 -23.73 -8.71 11.48
N ASP A 27 -23.85 -9.69 12.38
CA ASP A 27 -22.69 -10.43 12.92
C ASP A 27 -21.94 -11.19 11.81
N LEU A 28 -22.66 -11.72 10.80
CA LEU A 28 -22.05 -12.37 9.64
C LEU A 28 -21.23 -11.40 8.78
N HIS A 29 -21.78 -10.24 8.42
CA HIS A 29 -21.05 -9.24 7.61
C HIS A 29 -19.81 -8.71 8.35
N VAL A 30 -19.92 -8.48 9.67
CA VAL A 30 -18.77 -8.07 10.49
C VAL A 30 -17.71 -9.17 10.52
N ARG A 31 -18.09 -10.44 10.70
CA ARG A 31 -17.14 -11.56 10.67
C ARG A 31 -16.48 -11.73 9.31
N ILE A 32 -17.21 -11.60 8.21
CA ILE A 32 -16.67 -11.66 6.86
C ILE A 32 -15.66 -10.53 6.66
N ALA A 33 -16.00 -9.30 7.06
CA ALA A 33 -15.10 -8.15 6.95
C ALA A 33 -13.81 -8.33 7.79
N LEU A 34 -13.92 -8.87 9.00
CA LEU A 34 -12.75 -9.18 9.83
C LEU A 34 -11.89 -10.29 9.24
N GLN A 35 -12.50 -11.33 8.65
CA GLN A 35 -11.78 -12.42 7.99
C GLN A 35 -11.05 -11.97 6.72
N GLU A 36 -11.67 -11.08 5.92
CA GLU A 36 -11.01 -10.47 4.76
C GLU A 36 -9.82 -9.62 5.20
N MET A 37 -10.01 -8.77 6.21
CA MET A 37 -8.94 -7.95 6.79
C MET A 37 -7.77 -8.81 7.32
N ASP A 38 -8.04 -9.88 8.07
CA ASP A 38 -6.98 -10.75 8.61
C ASP A 38 -6.19 -11.49 7.51
N ARG A 39 -6.88 -11.88 6.43
CA ARG A 39 -6.25 -12.50 5.25
C ARG A 39 -5.37 -11.50 4.51
N GLU A 40 -5.84 -10.27 4.32
CA GLU A 40 -5.05 -9.21 3.70
C GLU A 40 -3.86 -8.79 4.56
N LYS A 41 -4.05 -8.69 5.89
CA LYS A 41 -2.98 -8.42 6.85
C LYS A 41 -1.87 -9.46 6.75
N ARG A 42 -2.20 -10.76 6.67
CA ARG A 42 -1.19 -11.82 6.51
C ARG A 42 -0.41 -11.66 5.20
N ARG A 43 -1.10 -11.38 4.09
CA ARG A 43 -0.46 -11.13 2.78
C ARG A 43 0.45 -9.90 2.81
N LEU A 44 0.01 -8.82 3.46
CA LEU A 44 0.79 -7.58 3.62
C LEU A 44 2.01 -7.78 4.50
N ILE A 45 1.89 -8.54 5.60
CA ILE A 45 3.03 -8.86 6.47
C ILE A 45 4.04 -9.71 5.72
N SER A 46 3.62 -10.81 5.09
CA SER A 46 4.53 -11.68 4.36
C SER A 46 5.15 -10.98 3.14
N GLY A 47 4.35 -10.22 2.39
CA GLY A 47 4.79 -9.44 1.25
C GLY A 47 5.74 -8.32 1.65
N GLY A 48 5.45 -7.62 2.76
CA GLY A 48 6.29 -6.56 3.31
C GLY A 48 7.64 -7.09 3.80
N ILE A 49 7.66 -8.21 4.52
CA ILE A 49 8.91 -8.86 4.96
C ILE A 49 9.73 -9.29 3.75
N PHE A 50 9.13 -9.97 2.77
CA PHE A 50 9.85 -10.43 1.58
C PHE A 50 10.40 -9.27 0.74
N LEU A 51 9.62 -8.19 0.58
CA LEU A 51 10.09 -6.97 -0.08
C LEU A 51 11.22 -6.28 0.69
N ALA A 52 11.14 -6.22 2.02
CA ALA A 52 12.21 -5.65 2.84
C ALA A 52 13.50 -6.47 2.72
N THR A 53 13.42 -7.80 2.86
CA THR A 53 14.58 -8.70 2.72
C THR A 53 15.17 -8.63 1.32
N GLY A 54 14.32 -8.70 0.28
CA GLY A 54 14.74 -8.57 -1.11
C GLY A 54 15.37 -7.21 -1.40
N GLY A 55 14.81 -6.12 -0.86
CA GLY A 55 15.36 -4.78 -0.98
C GLY A 55 16.73 -4.64 -0.32
N ILE A 56 16.92 -5.19 0.88
CA ILE A 56 18.22 -5.22 1.57
C ILE A 56 19.24 -6.01 0.75
N LEU A 57 18.88 -7.19 0.25
CA LEU A 57 19.76 -8.00 -0.60
C LEU A 57 20.11 -7.27 -1.91
N MET A 58 19.14 -6.55 -2.49
CA MET A 58 19.36 -5.72 -3.68
C MET A 58 20.35 -4.59 -3.41
N LEU A 59 20.28 -3.94 -2.23
CA LEU A 59 21.26 -2.92 -1.83
C LEU A 59 22.68 -3.52 -1.69
N PHE A 60 22.81 -4.69 -1.07
CA PHE A 60 24.10 -5.38 -1.01
C PHE A 60 24.63 -5.77 -2.39
N ALA A 61 23.75 -6.24 -3.28
CA ALA A 61 24.13 -6.56 -4.66
C ALA A 61 24.60 -5.31 -5.43
N LEU A 62 23.94 -4.17 -5.24
CA LEU A 62 24.35 -2.89 -5.82
C LEU A 62 25.72 -2.45 -5.29
N LEU A 63 25.97 -2.55 -3.98
CA LEU A 63 27.29 -2.25 -3.41
C LEU A 63 28.40 -3.17 -3.97
N ALA A 64 28.11 -4.46 -4.12
CA ALA A 64 29.07 -5.41 -4.72
C ALA A 64 29.34 -5.08 -6.20
N CYS A 65 28.30 -4.70 -6.95
CA CYS A 65 28.40 -4.28 -8.34
C CYS A 65 29.24 -3.00 -8.48
N GLU A 66 29.06 -2.04 -7.58
CA GLU A 66 29.81 -0.79 -7.52
C GLU A 66 31.31 -1.04 -7.31
N ILE A 67 31.65 -1.92 -6.36
CA ILE A 67 33.05 -2.31 -6.09
C ILE A 67 33.65 -3.01 -7.31
N LEU A 68 32.92 -3.92 -7.95
CA LEU A 68 33.35 -4.59 -9.18
C LEU A 68 33.61 -3.59 -10.31
N LEU A 69 32.72 -2.61 -10.48
CA LEU A 69 32.87 -1.57 -11.50
C LEU A 69 34.10 -0.70 -11.24
N TYR A 70 34.32 -0.30 -9.98
CA TYR A 70 35.53 0.43 -9.59
C TYR A 70 36.81 -0.35 -9.90
N LEU A 71 36.88 -1.62 -9.48
CA LEU A 71 38.06 -2.47 -9.73
C LEU A 71 38.30 -2.67 -11.24
N TRP A 72 37.23 -2.86 -12.01
CA TRP A 72 37.31 -3.00 -13.46
C TRP A 72 37.82 -1.71 -14.13
N MET A 73 37.30 -0.55 -13.74
CA MET A 73 37.78 0.74 -14.24
C MET A 73 39.24 0.98 -13.88
N GLN A 74 39.65 0.67 -12.66
CA GLN A 74 41.02 0.84 -12.21
C GLN A 74 41.98 -0.04 -13.03
N ASN A 75 41.58 -1.27 -13.36
CA ASN A 75 42.40 -2.18 -14.15
C ASN A 75 42.49 -1.77 -15.64
N GLN A 76 41.42 -1.24 -16.22
CA GLN A 76 41.35 -0.94 -17.65
C GLN A 76 41.82 0.47 -18.02
N LEU A 77 41.53 1.47 -17.19
CA LEU A 77 41.72 2.88 -17.55
C LEU A 77 43.04 3.46 -17.03
N ASN A 78 43.73 2.75 -16.12
CA ASN A 78 44.98 3.19 -15.48
C ASN A 78 44.91 4.64 -14.94
N LEU A 79 43.71 5.11 -14.63
CA LEU A 79 43.48 6.43 -14.07
C LEU A 79 43.90 6.42 -12.60
N GLY A 80 44.35 7.57 -12.11
CA GLY A 80 44.51 7.77 -10.67
C GLY A 80 43.19 7.53 -9.95
N VAL A 81 43.26 7.11 -8.69
CA VAL A 81 42.09 6.81 -7.84
C VAL A 81 41.06 7.96 -7.85
N GLU A 82 41.55 9.20 -7.84
CA GLU A 82 40.73 10.41 -7.91
C GLU A 82 39.89 10.48 -9.20
N GLY A 83 40.50 10.20 -10.35
CA GLY A 83 39.82 10.21 -11.64
C GLY A 83 38.75 9.12 -11.75
N THR A 84 39.07 7.91 -11.27
CA THR A 84 38.11 6.80 -11.22
C THR A 84 36.90 7.15 -10.34
N LEU A 85 37.12 7.74 -9.17
CA LEU A 85 36.04 8.15 -8.26
C LEU A 85 35.14 9.25 -8.84
N ILE A 86 35.71 10.22 -9.56
CA ILE A 86 34.92 11.28 -10.21
C ILE A 86 34.00 10.68 -11.28
N ILE A 87 34.53 9.80 -12.14
CA ILE A 87 33.73 9.17 -13.20
C ILE A 87 32.66 8.27 -12.57
N LEU A 88 33.03 7.48 -11.56
CA LEU A 88 32.10 6.61 -10.86
C LEU A 88 30.96 7.40 -10.18
N SER A 89 31.27 8.54 -9.57
CA SER A 89 30.27 9.45 -9.00
C SER A 89 29.32 10.01 -10.06
N LEU A 90 29.83 10.43 -11.22
CA LEU A 90 29.00 10.91 -12.33
C LEU A 90 28.03 9.82 -12.83
N ILE A 91 28.49 8.57 -12.92
CA ILE A 91 27.64 7.42 -13.29
C ILE A 91 26.54 7.23 -12.24
N ASN A 92 26.89 7.21 -10.96
CA ASN A 92 25.92 7.04 -9.88
C ASN A 92 24.88 8.15 -9.82
N ILE A 93 25.27 9.42 -9.95
CA ILE A 93 24.35 10.55 -9.96
C ILE A 93 23.37 10.44 -11.13
N THR A 94 23.88 10.07 -12.31
CA THR A 94 23.05 9.90 -13.50
C THR A 94 22.06 8.76 -13.32
N LEU A 95 22.53 7.61 -12.81
CA LEU A 95 21.70 6.44 -12.55
C LEU A 95 20.67 6.72 -11.45
N ALA A 96 21.07 7.38 -10.36
CA ALA A 96 20.18 7.80 -9.28
C ALA A 96 19.10 8.76 -9.81
N GLY A 97 19.47 9.74 -10.63
CA GLY A 97 18.52 10.65 -11.29
C GLY A 97 17.51 9.90 -12.17
N ALA A 98 17.97 8.93 -12.97
CA ALA A 98 17.10 8.09 -13.79
C ALA A 98 16.17 7.21 -12.94
N CYS A 99 16.70 6.56 -11.90
CA CYS A 99 15.93 5.75 -10.95
C CYS A 99 14.88 6.57 -10.21
N LEU A 100 15.21 7.78 -9.75
CA LEU A 100 14.26 8.69 -9.11
C LEU A 100 13.16 9.14 -10.08
N ARG A 101 13.51 9.41 -11.33
CA ARG A 101 12.53 9.81 -12.35
C ARG A 101 11.59 8.67 -12.74
N LEU A 102 12.13 7.46 -12.94
CA LEU A 102 11.34 6.26 -13.25
C LEU A 102 10.51 5.83 -12.05
N GLY A 103 11.11 5.79 -10.87
CA GLY A 103 10.43 5.49 -9.61
C GLY A 103 9.33 6.49 -9.30
N GLY A 104 9.58 7.79 -9.49
CA GLY A 104 8.58 8.84 -9.34
C GLY A 104 7.47 8.77 -10.39
N TYR A 105 7.76 8.33 -11.61
CA TYR A 105 6.74 8.09 -12.64
C TYR A 105 5.88 6.86 -12.32
N LEU A 106 6.48 5.76 -11.87
CA LEU A 106 5.78 4.52 -11.48
C LEU A 106 5.01 4.69 -10.16
N ALA A 107 5.51 5.53 -9.24
CA ALA A 107 4.84 5.86 -7.99
C ALA A 107 3.70 6.88 -8.17
N LYS A 108 3.62 7.57 -9.32
CA LYS A 108 2.38 8.19 -9.76
C LYS A 108 1.43 7.07 -10.19
N GLY A 109 0.84 6.40 -9.21
CA GLY A 109 -0.32 5.56 -9.45
C GLY A 109 -1.40 6.36 -10.19
N PRO A 110 -2.30 5.70 -10.93
CA PRO A 110 -3.47 6.35 -11.51
C PRO A 110 -4.37 6.83 -10.38
N TYR A 111 -4.04 7.96 -9.76
CA TYR A 111 -4.91 8.69 -8.87
C TYR A 111 -6.10 9.08 -9.73
N LEU A 112 -7.20 8.34 -9.58
CA LEU A 112 -8.48 8.63 -10.21
C LEU A 112 -8.71 10.15 -10.14
N PRO A 113 -9.12 10.81 -11.24
CA PRO A 113 -9.46 12.24 -11.23
C PRO A 113 -10.44 12.59 -10.10
N GLU A 114 -11.25 11.64 -9.63
CA GLU A 114 -12.12 11.80 -8.46
C GLU A 114 -11.39 12.02 -7.13
N THR A 115 -10.17 11.50 -6.93
CA THR A 115 -9.41 11.71 -5.68
C THR A 115 -8.69 13.06 -5.67
N LEU A 116 -8.22 13.53 -6.82
CA LEU A 116 -7.73 14.89 -6.96
C LEU A 116 -8.87 15.91 -6.82
N GLU A 117 -10.05 15.63 -7.36
CA GLU A 117 -11.25 16.44 -7.13
C GLU A 117 -11.68 16.43 -5.66
N GLY A 118 -11.69 15.27 -4.99
CA GLY A 118 -12.04 15.15 -3.57
C GLY A 118 -11.09 15.93 -2.65
N ILE A 119 -9.78 15.86 -2.89
CA ILE A 119 -8.78 16.64 -2.15
C ILE A 119 -8.90 18.12 -2.48
N THR A 120 -9.14 18.49 -3.74
CA THR A 120 -9.32 19.90 -4.14
C THR A 120 -10.58 20.49 -3.51
N LYS A 121 -11.69 19.75 -3.46
CA LYS A 121 -12.97 20.22 -2.87
C LYS A 121 -12.86 20.39 -1.35
N THR A 122 -12.22 19.46 -0.66
CA THR A 122 -12.02 19.53 0.79
C THR A 122 -10.95 20.56 1.16
N THR A 123 -9.89 20.70 0.37
CA THR A 123 -8.87 21.75 0.56
C THR A 123 -9.45 23.13 0.28
N LYS A 124 -10.25 23.30 -0.78
CA LYS A 124 -10.91 24.57 -1.10
C LYS A 124 -11.98 24.95 -0.04
N ALA A 125 -12.65 23.95 0.55
CA ALA A 125 -13.58 24.15 1.66
C ALA A 125 -12.87 24.53 2.97
N VAL A 126 -11.69 23.98 3.26
CA VAL A 126 -10.91 24.28 4.48
C VAL A 126 -10.09 25.57 4.33
N LEU A 127 -9.59 25.89 3.13
CA LEU A 127 -8.80 27.10 2.84
C LEU A 127 -9.67 28.34 2.56
N GLY A 128 -11.00 28.21 2.65
CA GLY A 128 -11.93 29.34 2.68
C GLY A 128 -11.96 30.21 1.42
N LYS A 129 -11.55 29.69 0.25
CA LYS A 129 -11.59 30.44 -1.00
C LYS A 129 -12.60 29.83 -1.94
N SER A 130 -13.82 30.37 -1.90
CA SER A 130 -14.88 30.17 -2.91
C SER A 130 -14.33 30.37 -4.32
#